data_AF-A0A0B7K377-F1
#
_entry.id   AF-A0A0B7K377-F1
#
_cell.length_a   1.000
_cell.length_b   1.000
_cell.length_c   1.000
_cell.angle_alpha   90.00
_cell.angle_beta   90.00
_cell.angle_gamma   90.00
#
_symmetry.space_group_name_H-M   'P 1'
#
loop_
_entity.id
_entity.type
_entity.pdbx_description
1 polymer ?
#
loop_
_entity_poly.entity_id
_entity_poly.type
_entity_poly.pdbx_seq_one_letter_code
_entity_poly.pdbx_strand_id
1 'polypeptide(L)'
;MKAISILAWFKQTLLSRSDGFAYQYMALGLSPNLKLDELPSSFSATGNEFDQNHIHRIKAFWSLFLIERTSTPGLGLPKAIPWDYNHAPLSACLSLSLDDCPSLYFKHHCQLLQLRHLFIETCYMPGFGSLEVEDQKAQLRRASEALIAFRQPTNECTHVNTSTRCSTLRTVLWISYHAAIIDLYRPFLDRSWASQVDSMMTPLEALTTASDSIAGLLGRLGTGTEVQNMPPFVIYHILRAALVQCLNMTVVDESMKRTARERFQVCLAALTRMKENWKVPGEACINFLIYVGQSWKITPW
;
A
#
# COMPACT_ATOMS: atom_id res chain seq x y z
N MET A 1 23.67 4.87 -3.91
CA MET A 1 22.35 4.24 -3.66
C MET A 1 21.29 5.23 -3.18
N LYS A 2 21.35 5.75 -1.94
CA LYS A 2 20.32 6.67 -1.39
C LYS A 2 19.95 7.82 -2.34
N ALA A 3 20.94 8.55 -2.87
CA ALA A 3 20.71 9.64 -3.81
C ALA A 3 19.99 9.19 -5.09
N ILE A 4 20.37 8.03 -5.63
CA ILE A 4 19.76 7.47 -6.84
C ILE A 4 18.32 6.98 -6.55
N SER A 5 18.06 6.40 -5.38
CA SER A 5 16.71 6.04 -4.93
C SER A 5 15.81 7.27 -4.79
N ILE A 6 16.34 8.38 -4.25
CA ILE A 6 15.61 9.66 -4.16
C ILE A 6 15.32 10.21 -5.57
N LEU A 7 16.29 10.16 -6.48
CA LEU A 7 16.09 10.59 -7.87
C LEU A 7 15.07 9.72 -8.61
N ALA A 8 15.13 8.40 -8.41
CA ALA A 8 14.14 7.46 -8.95
C ALA A 8 12.73 7.84 -8.46
N TRP A 9 12.58 8.04 -7.16
CA TRP A 9 11.31 8.45 -6.56
C TRP A 9 10.81 9.79 -7.12
N PHE A 10 11.69 10.79 -7.17
CA PHE A 10 11.36 12.11 -7.71
C PHE A 10 10.93 12.05 -9.18
N LYS A 11 11.63 11.29 -10.02
CA LYS A 11 11.26 11.15 -11.44
C LYS A 11 9.95 10.39 -11.62
N GLN A 12 9.70 9.38 -10.78
CA GLN A 12 8.43 8.66 -10.77
C GLN A 12 7.26 9.53 -10.34
N THR A 13 7.44 10.39 -9.34
CA THR A 13 6.39 11.34 -8.94
C THR A 13 6.11 12.36 -10.05
N LEU A 14 7.11 12.75 -10.83
CA LEU A 14 6.92 13.59 -12.03
C LEU A 14 6.31 12.85 -13.23
N LEU A 15 5.92 11.57 -13.09
CA LEU A 15 5.46 10.70 -14.18
C LEU A 15 6.46 10.60 -15.35
N SER A 16 7.73 10.98 -15.14
CA SER A 16 8.83 10.67 -16.07
C SER A 16 9.26 9.23 -15.82
N ARG A 17 8.42 8.29 -16.29
CA ARG A 17 8.57 6.88 -15.97
C ARG A 17 9.92 6.36 -16.46
N SER A 18 10.28 6.52 -17.74
CA SER A 18 11.55 6.03 -18.28
C SER A 18 12.77 6.45 -17.45
N ASP A 19 12.88 7.73 -17.09
CA ASP A 19 13.97 8.25 -16.27
C ASP A 19 13.95 7.65 -14.86
N GLY A 20 12.77 7.64 -14.22
CA GLY A 20 12.60 7.13 -12.87
C GLY A 20 12.96 5.65 -12.77
N PHE A 21 12.63 4.88 -13.81
CA PHE A 21 13.02 3.49 -13.91
C PHE A 21 14.52 3.32 -14.16
N ALA A 22 15.15 4.12 -15.02
CA ALA A 22 16.60 4.07 -15.20
C ALA A 22 17.33 4.26 -13.86
N TYR A 23 16.95 5.28 -13.09
CA TYR A 23 17.52 5.50 -11.75
C TYR A 23 17.18 4.36 -10.79
N GLN A 24 15.96 3.83 -10.82
CA GLN A 24 15.59 2.69 -9.99
C GLN A 24 16.47 1.47 -10.28
N TYR A 25 16.62 1.07 -11.54
CA TYR A 25 17.46 -0.06 -11.93
C TYR A 25 18.94 0.18 -11.60
N MET A 26 19.45 1.42 -11.73
CA MET A 26 20.79 1.76 -11.23
C MET A 26 20.89 1.55 -9.71
N ALA A 27 19.89 1.97 -8.94
CA ALA A 27 19.88 1.79 -7.49
C ALA A 27 19.76 0.31 -7.09
N LEU A 28 18.98 -0.47 -7.84
CA LEU A 28 18.84 -1.92 -7.69
C LEU A 28 20.12 -2.67 -8.07
N GLY A 29 20.81 -2.27 -9.13
CA GLY A 29 22.12 -2.84 -9.50
C GLY A 29 23.19 -2.61 -8.43
N LEU A 30 23.00 -1.61 -7.56
CA LEU A 30 23.86 -1.38 -6.40
C LEU A 30 23.41 -2.17 -5.15
N SER A 31 22.23 -2.78 -5.15
CA SER A 31 21.67 -3.51 -4.00
C SER A 31 22.55 -4.66 -3.47
N PRO A 32 23.35 -5.38 -4.31
CA PRO A 32 24.29 -6.38 -3.78
C PRO A 32 25.32 -5.80 -2.80
N ASN A 33 25.64 -4.50 -2.93
CA ASN A 33 26.55 -3.82 -1.99
C ASN A 33 25.96 -3.63 -0.59
N LEU A 34 24.67 -3.89 -0.39
CA LEU A 34 24.06 -3.92 0.94
C LEU A 34 24.53 -5.13 1.74
N LYS A 35 25.05 -6.18 1.08
CA LYS A 35 25.58 -7.41 1.71
C LYS A 35 24.57 -7.98 2.71
N LEU A 36 23.32 -8.12 2.27
CA LEU A 36 22.21 -8.58 3.13
C LEU A 36 22.34 -10.08 3.47
N ASP A 37 23.10 -10.85 2.69
CA ASP A 37 23.38 -12.26 2.97
C ASP A 37 24.40 -12.44 4.12
N GLU A 38 25.18 -11.39 4.43
CA GLU A 38 26.08 -11.36 5.58
C GLU A 38 25.36 -10.97 6.89
N LEU A 39 24.03 -10.79 6.85
CA LEU A 39 23.25 -10.45 8.04
C LEU A 39 23.09 -11.73 8.90
N PRO A 40 23.45 -11.70 10.20
CA PRO A 40 23.25 -12.83 11.08
C PRO A 40 21.77 -13.23 11.10
N SER A 41 21.50 -14.53 10.95
CA SER A 41 20.14 -15.06 11.09
C SER A 41 19.66 -14.78 12.51
N SER A 42 18.37 -14.46 12.65
CA SER A 42 17.69 -14.11 13.89
C SER A 42 17.87 -15.13 15.03
N PHE A 43 18.31 -16.34 14.70
CA PHE A 43 18.46 -17.47 15.60
C PHE A 43 19.83 -17.56 16.29
N SER A 44 20.85 -16.78 15.87
CA SER A 44 22.20 -16.86 16.46
C SER A 44 22.59 -15.65 17.31
N ALA A 45 21.76 -14.61 17.40
CA ALA A 45 22.09 -13.37 18.09
C ALA A 45 21.61 -13.37 19.55
N THR A 46 22.18 -14.23 20.38
CA THR A 46 22.20 -13.98 21.83
C THR A 46 23.16 -12.83 22.12
N GLY A 47 22.66 -11.60 22.14
CA GLY A 47 23.28 -10.50 22.89
C GLY A 47 24.12 -9.45 22.14
N ASN A 48 24.19 -9.42 20.80
CA ASN A 48 24.86 -8.30 20.11
C ASN A 48 23.85 -7.27 19.59
N GLU A 49 23.95 -6.04 20.10
CA GLU A 49 23.30 -4.86 19.51
C GLU A 49 23.68 -4.74 18.04
N PHE A 50 22.69 -4.53 17.17
CA PHE A 50 22.96 -4.30 15.75
C PHE A 50 23.72 -2.98 15.58
N ASP A 51 24.86 -3.01 14.88
CA ASP A 51 25.62 -1.82 14.51
C ASP A 51 24.74 -0.81 13.74
N GLN A 52 24.97 0.49 13.91
CA GLN A 52 24.27 1.55 13.17
C GLN A 52 24.38 1.34 11.66
N ASN A 53 25.51 0.87 11.15
CA ASN A 53 25.66 0.57 9.72
C ASN A 53 24.65 -0.51 9.27
N HIS A 54 24.39 -1.51 10.10
CA HIS A 54 23.44 -2.58 9.85
C HIS A 54 22.01 -2.02 9.70
N ILE A 55 21.58 -1.17 10.64
CA ILE A 55 20.28 -0.50 10.60
C ILE A 55 20.11 0.32 9.31
N HIS A 56 21.16 1.03 8.89
CA HIS A 56 21.13 1.85 7.68
C HIS A 56 20.99 1.02 6.40
N ARG A 57 21.62 -0.14 6.32
CA ARG A 57 21.51 -1.06 5.17
C ARG A 57 20.10 -1.62 5.04
N ILE A 58 19.48 -1.99 6.16
CA ILE A 58 18.10 -2.48 6.20
C ILE A 58 17.11 -1.39 5.81
N LYS A 59 17.27 -0.18 6.37
CA LYS A 59 16.43 0.97 5.97
C LYS A 59 16.57 1.27 4.48
N ALA A 60 17.79 1.20 3.93
CA ALA A 60 18.03 1.37 2.50
C ALA A 60 17.36 0.28 1.65
N PHE A 61 17.45 -0.99 2.07
CA PHE A 61 16.77 -2.10 1.41
C PHE A 61 15.26 -1.89 1.35
N TRP A 62 14.61 -1.66 2.50
CA TRP A 62 13.15 -1.49 2.54
C TRP A 62 12.68 -0.24 1.80
N SER A 63 13.49 0.82 1.78
CA SER A 63 13.19 2.01 0.97
C SER A 63 13.26 1.70 -0.53
N LEU A 64 14.28 0.95 -0.97
CA LEU A 64 14.39 0.48 -2.35
C LEU A 64 13.23 -0.44 -2.73
N PHE A 65 12.88 -1.37 -1.84
CA PHE A 65 11.76 -2.30 -2.02
C PHE A 65 10.43 -1.55 -2.16
N LEU A 66 10.16 -0.57 -1.29
CA LEU A 66 8.97 0.28 -1.40
C LEU A 66 8.90 1.01 -2.73
N ILE A 67 9.99 1.65 -3.15
CA ILE A 67 10.07 2.38 -4.43
C ILE A 67 9.79 1.44 -5.59
N GLU A 68 10.40 0.26 -5.59
CA GLU A 68 10.15 -0.76 -6.61
C GLU A 68 8.67 -1.16 -6.64
N ARG A 69 8.08 -1.54 -5.51
CA ARG A 69 6.71 -2.09 -5.50
C ARG A 69 5.62 -1.06 -5.78
N THR A 70 5.90 0.22 -5.56
CA THR A 70 4.95 1.31 -5.87
C THR A 70 5.05 1.80 -7.31
N SER A 71 6.20 1.64 -7.96
CA SER A 71 6.43 2.15 -9.32
C SER A 71 6.29 1.09 -10.41
N THR A 72 6.81 -0.12 -10.18
CA THR A 72 6.91 -1.20 -11.18
C THR A 72 5.56 -1.64 -11.76
N PRO A 73 4.44 -1.72 -10.99
CA PRO A 73 3.13 -2.05 -11.55
C PRO A 73 2.64 -1.08 -12.64
N GLY A 74 3.10 0.18 -12.63
CA GLY A 74 2.70 1.19 -13.61
C GLY A 74 3.30 1.03 -15.01
N LEU A 75 4.28 0.13 -15.19
CA LEU A 75 4.95 -0.11 -16.48
C LEU A 75 4.81 -1.53 -17.02
N GLY A 76 4.24 -2.46 -16.26
CA GLY A 76 4.16 -3.87 -16.67
C GLY A 76 5.53 -4.56 -16.76
N LEU A 77 6.56 -4.02 -16.10
CA LEU A 77 7.90 -4.60 -16.07
C LEU A 77 8.01 -5.70 -15.01
N PRO A 78 8.86 -6.72 -15.24
CA PRO A 78 9.14 -7.74 -14.23
C PRO A 78 9.83 -7.12 -13.01
N LYS A 79 9.51 -7.66 -11.83
CA LYS A 79 10.14 -7.25 -10.57
C LYS A 79 11.63 -7.59 -10.63
N ALA A 80 12.45 -6.63 -10.22
CA ALA A 80 13.90 -6.66 -10.34
C ALA A 80 14.60 -7.08 -9.04
N ILE A 81 13.91 -7.07 -7.89
CA ILE A 81 14.35 -7.75 -6.66
C ILE A 81 13.62 -9.11 -6.54
N PRO A 82 14.21 -10.21 -7.05
CA PRO A 82 13.77 -11.56 -6.72
C PRO A 82 14.33 -11.93 -5.34
N TRP A 83 13.67 -11.52 -4.26
CA TRP A 83 14.13 -11.86 -2.91
C TRP A 83 13.44 -13.12 -2.40
N ASP A 84 14.22 -14.02 -1.80
CA ASP A 84 13.68 -15.17 -1.08
C ASP A 84 12.98 -14.71 0.20
N TYR A 85 11.66 -14.92 0.21
CA TYR A 85 10.74 -14.45 1.23
C TYR A 85 11.03 -14.97 2.64
N ASN A 86 11.72 -16.11 2.76
CA ASN A 86 12.10 -16.71 4.05
C ASN A 86 13.23 -15.96 4.75
N HIS A 87 13.94 -15.09 4.03
CA HIS A 87 15.15 -14.40 4.50
C HIS A 87 14.97 -12.88 4.59
N ALA A 88 13.74 -12.38 4.65
CA ALA A 88 13.51 -10.94 4.73
C ALA A 88 14.09 -10.36 6.04
N PRO A 89 14.84 -9.24 6.02
CA PRO A 89 15.59 -8.72 7.16
C PRO A 89 14.68 -8.00 8.19
N LEU A 90 13.48 -8.54 8.45
CA LEU A 90 12.54 -7.99 9.42
C LEU A 90 13.02 -8.17 10.85
N SER A 91 13.75 -9.24 11.16
CA SER A 91 14.24 -9.50 12.51
C SER A 91 15.12 -8.37 13.05
N ALA A 92 15.83 -7.65 12.18
CA ALA A 92 16.62 -6.48 12.58
C ALA A 92 15.83 -5.15 12.49
N CYS A 93 14.63 -5.13 11.91
CA CYS A 93 13.66 -4.06 12.18
C CYS A 93 13.04 -4.20 13.58
N LEU A 94 13.09 -5.38 14.21
CA LEU A 94 12.57 -5.61 15.56
C LEU A 94 13.42 -4.92 16.66
N SER A 95 14.70 -4.64 16.42
CA SER A 95 15.61 -3.99 17.36
C SER A 95 15.54 -2.46 17.34
N LEU A 96 14.72 -1.87 16.46
CA LEU A 96 14.45 -0.44 16.48
C LEU A 96 13.73 -0.13 17.79
N SER A 97 14.20 0.88 18.53
CA SER A 97 13.53 1.35 19.76
C SER A 97 12.05 1.59 19.45
N LEU A 98 11.19 0.85 20.16
CA LEU A 98 9.73 0.96 20.06
C LEU A 98 9.24 2.33 20.58
N ASP A 99 10.11 3.09 21.26
CA ASP A 99 9.83 4.43 21.76
C ASP A 99 9.90 5.49 20.64
N ASP A 100 10.59 5.21 19.52
CA ASP A 100 10.65 6.10 18.36
C ASP A 100 9.52 5.78 17.36
N CYS A 101 8.47 6.59 17.43
CA CYS A 101 7.26 6.47 16.60
C CYS A 101 7.52 6.33 15.08
N PRO A 102 8.36 7.15 14.42
CA PRO A 102 8.77 6.93 13.02
C PRO A 102 9.34 5.54 12.72
N SER A 103 10.21 5.03 13.60
CA SER A 103 10.83 3.73 13.43
C SER A 103 9.82 2.59 13.60
N LEU A 104 8.87 2.72 14.53
CA LEU A 104 7.75 1.79 14.72
C LEU A 104 6.86 1.71 13.47
N TYR A 105 6.40 2.85 12.94
CA TYR A 105 5.54 2.86 11.75
C TYR A 105 6.27 2.39 10.49
N PHE A 106 7.57 2.69 10.38
CA PHE A 106 8.40 2.15 9.31
C PHE A 106 8.45 0.63 9.33
N LYS A 107 8.70 0.03 10.50
CA LYS A 107 8.70 -1.43 10.70
C LYS A 107 7.37 -2.07 10.27
N HIS A 108 6.24 -1.52 10.73
CA HIS A 108 4.93 -2.03 10.33
C HIS A 108 4.64 -1.87 8.83
N HIS A 109 5.13 -0.79 8.22
CA HIS A 109 5.00 -0.62 6.78
C HIS A 109 5.81 -1.68 6.01
N CYS A 110 7.02 -2.00 6.46
CA CYS A 110 7.84 -3.08 5.89
C CYS A 110 7.16 -4.46 6.02
N GLN A 111 6.58 -4.75 7.19
CA GLN A 111 5.79 -5.98 7.42
C GLN A 111 4.62 -6.08 6.44
N LEU A 112 3.86 -4.99 6.26
CA LEU A 112 2.75 -4.96 5.32
C LEU A 112 3.22 -5.14 3.87
N LEU A 113 4.33 -4.52 3.48
CA LEU A 113 4.92 -4.70 2.15
C LEU A 113 5.33 -6.14 1.89
N GLN A 114 5.93 -6.82 2.88
CA GLN A 114 6.29 -8.24 2.77
C GLN A 114 5.04 -9.12 2.64
N LEU A 115 4.03 -8.90 3.48
CA LEU A 115 2.76 -9.64 3.41
C LEU A 115 2.13 -9.49 2.04
N ARG A 116 2.05 -8.26 1.51
CA ARG A 116 1.53 -7.99 0.17
C ARG A 116 2.30 -8.77 -0.88
N HIS A 117 3.63 -8.78 -0.81
CA HIS A 117 4.46 -9.52 -1.74
C HIS A 117 4.19 -11.03 -1.70
N LEU A 118 4.08 -11.59 -0.50
CA LEU A 118 3.90 -13.01 -0.26
C LEU A 118 2.52 -13.53 -0.68
N PHE A 119 1.47 -12.78 -0.35
CA PHE A 119 0.11 -13.31 -0.40
C PHE A 119 -0.79 -12.63 -1.43
N ILE A 120 -0.61 -11.33 -1.66
CA ILE A 120 -1.51 -10.55 -2.51
C ILE A 120 -1.02 -10.58 -3.95
N GLU A 121 0.28 -10.41 -4.18
CA GLU A 121 0.82 -10.36 -5.53
C GLU A 121 0.73 -11.71 -6.27
N THR A 122 0.66 -12.82 -5.56
CA THR A 122 0.44 -14.15 -6.14
C THR A 122 -0.90 -14.24 -6.88
N CYS A 123 -1.94 -13.52 -6.41
CA CYS A 123 -3.24 -13.40 -7.09
C CYS A 123 -3.15 -12.66 -8.44
N TYR A 124 -2.03 -11.99 -8.72
CA TYR A 124 -1.78 -11.24 -9.95
C TYR A 124 -0.73 -11.91 -10.84
N MET A 125 -0.23 -13.09 -10.48
CA MET A 125 0.75 -13.81 -11.28
C MET A 125 0.12 -14.44 -12.53
N PRO A 126 0.89 -14.54 -13.64
CA PRO A 126 0.43 -15.26 -14.82
C PRO A 126 0.00 -16.68 -14.44
N GLY A 127 -1.18 -17.09 -14.93
CA GLY A 127 -1.74 -18.41 -14.63
C GLY A 127 -2.54 -18.51 -13.34
N PHE A 128 -2.65 -17.44 -12.53
CA PHE A 128 -3.53 -17.46 -11.34
C PHE A 128 -4.98 -17.79 -11.71
N GLY A 129 -5.52 -17.16 -12.77
CA GLY A 129 -6.88 -17.42 -13.24
C GLY A 129 -7.09 -18.83 -13.84
N SER A 130 -6.02 -19.57 -14.14
CA SER A 130 -6.08 -20.97 -14.61
C SER A 130 -5.92 -21.99 -13.49
N LEU A 131 -5.66 -21.57 -12.25
CA LEU A 131 -5.65 -22.46 -11.10
C LEU A 131 -7.06 -23.00 -10.81
N GLU A 132 -7.15 -24.15 -10.13
CA GLU A 132 -8.44 -24.64 -9.66
C GLU A 132 -9.09 -23.63 -8.70
N VAL A 133 -10.42 -23.55 -8.72
CA VAL A 133 -11.19 -22.59 -7.90
C VAL A 133 -10.86 -22.75 -6.42
N GLU A 134 -10.66 -23.99 -5.95
CA GLU A 134 -10.31 -24.26 -4.55
C GLU A 134 -8.92 -23.75 -4.17
N ASP A 135 -7.94 -23.81 -5.08
CA ASP A 135 -6.61 -23.23 -4.85
C ASP A 135 -6.65 -21.71 -4.79
N GLN A 136 -7.43 -21.09 -5.68
CA GLN A 136 -7.64 -19.65 -5.68
C GLN A 136 -8.35 -19.19 -4.40
N LYS A 137 -9.37 -19.93 -3.91
CA LYS A 137 -10.01 -19.69 -2.61
C LYS A 137 -9.05 -19.89 -1.44
N ALA A 138 -8.23 -20.94 -1.46
CA ALA A 138 -7.25 -21.19 -0.42
C ALA A 138 -6.22 -20.06 -0.35
N GLN A 139 -5.77 -19.54 -1.49
CA GLN A 139 -4.86 -18.39 -1.55
C GLN A 139 -5.52 -17.12 -0.98
N LEU A 140 -6.77 -16.83 -1.36
CA LEU A 140 -7.54 -15.71 -0.82
C LEU A 140 -7.70 -15.82 0.70
N ARG A 141 -8.03 -17.01 1.21
CA ARG A 141 -8.18 -17.28 2.64
C ARG A 141 -6.88 -17.03 3.40
N ARG A 142 -5.75 -17.61 2.94
CA ARG A 142 -4.43 -17.40 3.55
C ARG A 142 -4.05 -15.92 3.59
N ALA A 143 -4.30 -15.20 2.49
CA ALA A 143 -4.01 -13.77 2.41
C ALA A 143 -4.88 -12.94 3.37
N SER A 144 -6.17 -13.26 3.47
CA SER A 144 -7.10 -12.60 4.39
C SER A 144 -6.74 -12.87 5.85
N GLU A 145 -6.43 -14.12 6.20
CA GLU A 145 -5.95 -14.51 7.53
C GLU A 145 -4.65 -13.77 7.90
N ALA A 146 -3.70 -13.66 6.97
CA ALA A 146 -2.47 -12.91 7.20
C ALA A 146 -2.73 -11.42 7.47
N LEU A 147 -3.65 -10.78 6.74
CA LEU A 147 -4.04 -9.38 6.97
C LEU A 147 -4.72 -9.19 8.33
N ILE A 148 -5.60 -10.12 8.72
CA ILE A 148 -6.24 -10.12 10.05
C ILE A 148 -5.18 -10.30 11.14
N ALA A 149 -4.25 -11.23 10.96
CA ALA A 149 -3.15 -11.46 11.89
C ALA A 149 -2.23 -10.25 12.00
N PHE A 150 -1.96 -9.52 10.90
CA PHE A 150 -1.21 -8.27 10.94
C PHE A 150 -1.90 -7.19 11.80
N ARG A 151 -3.24 -7.14 11.78
CA ARG A 151 -4.03 -6.16 12.52
C ARG A 151 -3.92 -6.32 14.04
N GLN A 152 -3.89 -7.56 14.55
CA GLN A 152 -4.01 -7.83 15.99
C GLN A 152 -2.84 -7.24 16.82
N PRO A 153 -1.55 -7.52 16.53
CA PRO A 153 -0.43 -6.95 17.28
C PRO A 153 -0.26 -5.45 17.04
N THR A 154 -0.65 -4.97 15.84
CA THR A 154 -0.51 -3.56 15.46
C THR A 154 -1.51 -2.67 16.21
N ASN A 155 -2.69 -3.19 16.57
CA ASN A 155 -3.65 -2.45 17.40
C ASN A 155 -3.06 -2.12 18.78
N GLU A 156 -2.38 -3.06 19.44
CA GLU A 156 -1.80 -2.88 20.77
C GLU A 156 -0.72 -1.78 20.80
N CYS A 157 0.12 -1.67 19.77
CA CYS A 157 1.19 -0.66 19.70
C CYS A 157 0.72 0.73 19.20
N THR A 158 -0.49 0.86 18.65
CA THR A 158 -0.96 2.14 18.04
C THR A 158 -1.71 3.06 19.01
N HIS A 159 -1.86 2.66 20.28
CA HIS A 159 -2.53 3.43 21.33
C HIS A 159 -1.63 4.44 22.06
N VAL A 160 -0.31 4.39 21.89
CA VAL A 160 0.63 4.96 22.88
C VAL A 160 1.10 6.41 22.62
N ASN A 161 0.73 7.09 21.52
CA ASN A 161 1.28 8.44 21.28
C ASN A 161 0.32 9.43 20.61
N THR A 162 0.07 10.56 21.27
CA THR A 162 -0.90 11.63 20.91
C THR A 162 -0.32 12.74 20.03
N SER A 163 0.93 12.64 19.57
CA SER A 163 1.51 13.69 18.71
C SER A 163 0.90 13.69 17.30
N THR A 164 0.74 14.88 16.71
CA THR A 164 0.24 15.12 15.34
C THR A 164 1.07 14.38 14.28
N ARG A 165 2.39 14.28 14.47
CA ARG A 165 3.26 13.53 13.56
C ARG A 165 2.97 12.03 13.61
N CYS A 166 2.76 11.49 14.81
CA CYS A 166 2.40 10.08 14.98
C CYS A 166 0.99 9.78 14.45
N SER A 167 0.04 10.71 14.55
CA SER A 167 -1.27 10.54 13.92
C SER A 167 -1.18 10.45 12.40
N THR A 168 -0.37 11.30 11.75
CA THR A 168 -0.18 11.23 10.28
C THR A 168 0.44 9.89 9.85
N LEU A 169 1.54 9.46 10.48
CA LEU A 169 2.21 8.19 10.15
C LEU A 169 1.29 6.98 10.36
N ARG A 170 0.52 6.99 11.46
CA ARG A 170 -0.51 5.98 11.73
C ARG A 170 -1.56 5.93 10.64
N THR A 171 -2.08 7.09 10.23
CA THR A 171 -3.08 7.16 9.17
C THR A 171 -2.52 6.64 7.85
N VAL A 172 -1.28 7.00 7.48
CA VAL A 172 -0.63 6.47 6.27
C VAL A 172 -0.50 4.94 6.31
N LEU A 173 -0.13 4.37 7.46
CA LEU A 173 -0.07 2.92 7.62
C LEU A 173 -1.44 2.26 7.41
N TRP A 174 -2.49 2.78 8.06
CA TRP A 174 -3.83 2.21 7.94
C TRP A 174 -4.44 2.41 6.56
N ILE A 175 -4.20 3.55 5.90
CA ILE A 175 -4.57 3.73 4.49
C ILE A 175 -3.89 2.67 3.63
N SER A 176 -2.61 2.40 3.85
CA SER A 176 -1.86 1.37 3.12
C SER A 176 -2.42 -0.04 3.39
N TYR A 177 -2.82 -0.33 4.64
CA TYR A 177 -3.45 -1.59 5.03
C TYR A 177 -4.79 -1.80 4.32
N HIS A 178 -5.68 -0.80 4.34
CA HIS A 178 -6.96 -0.89 3.64
C HIS A 178 -6.78 -0.94 2.12
N ALA A 179 -5.77 -0.26 1.57
CA ALA A 179 -5.44 -0.40 0.16
C ALA A 179 -4.94 -1.80 -0.19
N ALA A 180 -4.24 -2.49 0.72
CA ALA A 180 -3.85 -3.88 0.54
C ALA A 180 -5.08 -4.81 0.52
N ILE A 181 -6.10 -4.56 1.35
CA ILE A 181 -7.40 -5.27 1.26
C ILE A 181 -8.04 -5.02 -0.11
N ILE A 182 -8.04 -3.77 -0.59
CA ILE A 182 -8.58 -3.45 -1.91
C ILE A 182 -7.87 -4.25 -3.01
N ASP A 183 -6.54 -4.31 -2.95
CA ASP A 183 -5.75 -5.07 -3.91
C ASP A 183 -5.94 -6.59 -3.77
N LEU A 184 -6.21 -7.12 -2.57
CA LEU A 184 -6.47 -8.54 -2.39
C LEU A 184 -7.78 -8.97 -3.06
N TYR A 185 -8.87 -8.23 -2.84
CA TYR A 185 -10.21 -8.65 -3.28
C TYR A 185 -10.54 -8.26 -4.72
N ARG A 186 -9.82 -7.29 -5.31
CA ARG A 186 -10.08 -6.81 -6.68
C ARG A 186 -10.12 -7.90 -7.76
N PRO A 187 -9.22 -8.90 -7.82
CA PRO A 187 -9.26 -9.95 -8.85
C PRO A 187 -10.53 -10.80 -8.78
N PHE A 188 -11.19 -10.83 -7.63
CA PHE A 188 -12.36 -11.66 -7.34
C PHE A 188 -13.69 -10.90 -7.52
N LEU A 189 -13.66 -9.72 -8.15
CA LEU A 189 -14.86 -8.94 -8.48
C LEU A 189 -15.70 -9.52 -9.63
N ASP A 190 -15.17 -10.51 -10.36
CA ASP A 190 -15.91 -11.14 -11.45
C ASP A 190 -17.16 -11.88 -10.94
N ARG A 191 -18.24 -11.85 -11.72
CA ARG A 191 -19.55 -12.44 -11.37
C ARG A 191 -19.47 -13.96 -11.17
N SER A 192 -18.52 -14.61 -11.84
CA SER A 192 -18.22 -16.04 -11.67
C SER A 192 -17.78 -16.39 -10.24
N TRP A 193 -17.15 -15.45 -9.53
CA TRP A 193 -16.67 -15.62 -8.17
C TRP A 193 -17.73 -15.34 -7.10
N ALA A 194 -18.63 -14.40 -7.36
CA ALA A 194 -19.67 -13.98 -6.40
C ALA A 194 -20.59 -15.14 -5.97
N SER A 195 -20.81 -16.14 -6.83
CA SER A 195 -21.61 -17.34 -6.51
C SER A 195 -20.81 -18.48 -5.91
N GLN A 196 -19.47 -18.40 -5.89
CA GLN A 196 -18.59 -19.53 -5.55
C GLN A 196 -17.93 -19.37 -4.17
N VAL A 197 -17.89 -18.16 -3.62
CA VAL A 197 -17.26 -17.89 -2.33
C VAL A 197 -18.30 -17.99 -1.21
N ASP A 198 -18.31 -19.14 -0.51
CA ASP A 198 -18.97 -19.31 0.80
C ASP A 198 -18.17 -18.56 1.89
N SER A 199 -18.15 -17.24 1.81
CA SER A 199 -17.56 -16.35 2.82
C SER A 199 -18.65 -15.59 3.54
N MET A 200 -18.44 -15.30 4.83
CA MET A 200 -19.31 -14.37 5.58
C MET A 200 -19.34 -12.95 4.96
N MET A 201 -18.37 -12.60 4.12
CA MET A 201 -18.30 -11.31 3.42
C MET A 201 -17.90 -11.50 1.95
N THR A 202 -18.65 -10.88 1.05
CA THR A 202 -18.39 -10.88 -0.40
C THR A 202 -17.17 -10.00 -0.75
N PRO A 203 -16.50 -10.23 -1.90
CA PRO A 203 -15.41 -9.37 -2.35
C PRO A 203 -15.81 -7.90 -2.46
N LEU A 204 -17.01 -7.59 -2.96
CA LEU A 204 -17.48 -6.20 -3.09
C LEU A 204 -17.69 -5.52 -1.73
N GLU A 205 -18.24 -6.24 -0.75
CA GLU A 205 -18.36 -5.74 0.63
C GLU A 205 -16.99 -5.50 1.27
N ALA A 206 -16.01 -6.38 1.01
CA ALA A 206 -14.64 -6.22 1.50
C ALA A 206 -14.00 -4.94 0.94
N LEU A 207 -14.13 -4.70 -0.37
CA LEU A 207 -13.65 -3.50 -1.03
C LEU A 207 -14.34 -2.25 -0.50
N THR A 208 -15.66 -2.29 -0.36
CA THR A 208 -16.47 -1.17 0.13
C THR A 208 -16.04 -0.79 1.54
N THR A 209 -15.97 -1.76 2.46
CA THR A 209 -15.55 -1.56 3.85
C THR A 209 -14.14 -0.97 3.94
N ALA A 210 -13.20 -1.47 3.12
CA ALA A 210 -11.85 -0.94 3.08
C ALA A 210 -11.80 0.49 2.54
N SER A 211 -12.57 0.78 1.48
CA SER A 211 -12.64 2.11 0.89
C SER A 211 -13.30 3.14 1.82
N ASP A 212 -14.35 2.74 2.55
CA ASP A 212 -15.01 3.56 3.56
C ASP A 212 -14.07 3.85 4.72
N SER A 213 -13.25 2.87 5.12
CA SER A 213 -12.24 3.06 6.16
C SER A 213 -11.17 4.08 5.73
N ILE A 214 -10.71 4.05 4.47
CA ILE A 214 -9.80 5.07 3.92
C ILE A 214 -10.45 6.45 3.95
N ALA A 215 -11.68 6.57 3.44
CA ALA A 215 -12.41 7.84 3.45
C ALA A 215 -12.65 8.35 4.88
N GLY A 216 -12.97 7.47 5.83
CA GLY A 216 -13.12 7.82 7.24
C GLY A 216 -11.83 8.33 7.88
N LEU A 217 -10.70 7.68 7.60
CA LEU A 217 -9.37 8.12 8.06
C LEU A 217 -9.01 9.51 7.51
N LEU A 218 -9.27 9.75 6.22
CA LEU A 218 -9.04 11.04 5.57
C LEU A 218 -9.98 12.11 6.14
N GLY A 219 -11.26 11.80 6.31
CA GLY A 219 -12.25 12.73 6.86
C GLY A 219 -11.89 13.18 8.29
N ARG A 220 -11.31 12.29 9.09
CA ARG A 220 -10.82 12.63 10.44
C ARG A 220 -9.59 13.54 10.45
N LEU A 221 -8.71 13.44 9.45
CA LEU A 221 -7.59 14.36 9.28
C LEU A 221 -8.02 15.70 8.67
N GLY A 222 -9.17 15.73 7.99
CA GLY A 222 -9.67 16.90 7.28
C GLY A 222 -8.77 17.29 6.10
N THR A 223 -8.74 18.56 5.76
CA THR A 223 -7.95 19.12 4.65
C THR A 223 -6.70 19.87 5.13
N GLY A 224 -6.16 19.49 6.28
CA GLY A 224 -4.99 20.15 6.89
C GLY A 224 -3.68 19.95 6.12
N THR A 225 -2.61 20.56 6.64
CA THR A 225 -1.24 20.39 6.11
C THR A 225 -0.74 18.95 6.24
N GLU A 226 -1.29 18.16 7.17
CA GLU A 226 -0.98 16.74 7.34
C GLU A 226 -1.28 15.93 6.07
N VAL A 227 -2.44 16.13 5.46
CA VAL A 227 -2.83 15.45 4.21
C VAL A 227 -1.94 15.89 3.06
N GLN A 228 -1.68 17.20 2.96
CA GLN A 228 -0.79 17.77 1.94
C GLN A 228 0.63 17.15 1.97
N ASN A 229 1.14 16.86 3.17
CA ASN A 229 2.50 16.37 3.39
C ASN A 229 2.61 14.82 3.40
N MET A 230 1.52 14.09 3.14
CA MET A 230 1.59 12.63 3.05
C MET A 230 2.52 12.18 1.92
N PRO A 231 3.15 10.99 2.03
CA PRO A 231 3.96 10.44 0.96
C PRO A 231 3.18 10.27 -0.35
N PRO A 232 3.79 10.50 -1.52
CA PRO A 232 3.07 10.53 -2.79
C PRO A 232 2.50 9.17 -3.20
N PHE A 233 3.00 8.04 -2.68
CA PHE A 233 2.39 6.73 -2.96
C PHE A 233 0.96 6.61 -2.43
N VAL A 234 0.64 7.38 -1.37
CA VAL A 234 -0.71 7.41 -0.77
C VAL A 234 -1.75 7.92 -1.78
N ILE A 235 -1.36 8.76 -2.73
CA ILE A 235 -2.24 9.23 -3.82
C ILE A 235 -2.89 8.05 -4.54
N TYR A 236 -2.11 7.00 -4.84
CA TYR A 236 -2.62 5.81 -5.53
C TYR A 236 -3.52 4.96 -4.64
N HIS A 237 -3.31 4.95 -3.32
CA HIS A 237 -4.20 4.29 -2.37
C HIS A 237 -5.55 5.03 -2.27
N ILE A 238 -5.52 6.36 -2.21
CA ILE A 238 -6.73 7.19 -2.23
C ILE A 238 -7.47 7.05 -3.56
N LEU A 239 -6.74 7.01 -4.69
CA LEU A 239 -7.33 6.75 -5.99
C LEU A 239 -8.09 5.42 -6.02
N ARG A 240 -7.48 4.33 -5.52
CA ARG A 240 -8.13 3.02 -5.46
C ARG A 240 -9.41 3.04 -4.62
N ALA A 241 -9.37 3.70 -3.46
CA ALA A 241 -10.56 3.88 -2.63
C ALA A 241 -11.65 4.67 -3.37
N ALA A 242 -11.30 5.78 -4.02
CA ALA A 242 -12.24 6.58 -4.80
C ALA A 242 -12.87 5.82 -5.97
N LEU A 243 -12.11 4.92 -6.63
CA LEU A 243 -12.66 4.06 -7.69
C LEU A 243 -13.67 3.04 -7.15
N VAL A 244 -13.45 2.50 -5.95
CA VAL A 244 -14.46 1.66 -5.28
C VAL A 244 -15.72 2.48 -4.97
N GLN A 245 -15.57 3.73 -4.52
CA GLN A 245 -16.74 4.61 -4.32
C GLN A 245 -17.46 4.93 -5.64
N CYS A 246 -16.72 5.10 -6.74
CA CYS A 246 -17.31 5.20 -8.09
C CYS A 246 -18.13 3.96 -8.43
N LEU A 247 -17.61 2.76 -8.14
CA LEU A 247 -18.31 1.50 -8.36
C LEU A 247 -19.59 1.44 -7.51
N ASN A 248 -19.50 1.83 -6.24
CA ASN A 248 -20.65 1.86 -5.33
C ASN A 248 -21.71 2.88 -5.75
N MET A 249 -21.36 3.95 -6.46
CA MET A 249 -22.34 4.88 -7.04
C MET A 249 -23.10 4.31 -8.26
N THR A 250 -22.68 3.16 -8.80
CA THR A 250 -23.38 2.48 -9.91
C THR A 250 -24.50 1.53 -9.46
N VAL A 251 -24.61 1.25 -8.16
CA VAL A 251 -25.67 0.38 -7.60
C VAL A 251 -27.04 1.03 -7.77
N VAL A 252 -28.14 0.28 -7.59
CA VAL A 252 -29.50 0.86 -7.73
C VAL A 252 -29.93 1.62 -6.47
N ASP A 253 -29.46 1.22 -5.29
CA ASP A 253 -29.84 1.79 -4.00
C ASP A 253 -29.34 3.24 -3.82
N GLU A 254 -30.27 4.18 -3.73
CA GLU A 254 -30.00 5.61 -3.56
C GLU A 254 -29.33 5.97 -2.22
N SER A 255 -29.57 5.21 -1.16
CA SER A 255 -28.93 5.44 0.14
C SER A 255 -27.43 5.09 0.09
N MET A 256 -27.11 3.97 -0.57
CA MET A 256 -25.73 3.56 -0.83
C MET A 256 -25.03 4.54 -1.77
N LYS A 257 -25.70 4.99 -2.84
CA LYS A 257 -25.16 6.03 -3.74
C LYS A 257 -24.81 7.31 -3.00
N ARG A 258 -25.70 7.80 -2.13
CA ARG A 258 -25.46 9.03 -1.35
C ARG A 258 -24.23 8.87 -0.48
N THR A 259 -24.16 7.77 0.26
CA THR A 259 -23.01 7.47 1.12
C THR A 259 -21.72 7.39 0.31
N ALA A 260 -21.73 6.66 -0.81
CA ALA A 260 -20.58 6.52 -1.69
C ALA A 260 -20.14 7.87 -2.28
N ARG A 261 -21.07 8.76 -2.62
CA ARG A 261 -20.78 10.13 -3.07
C ARG A 261 -20.08 10.94 -1.99
N GLU A 262 -20.59 10.92 -0.76
CA GLU A 262 -19.96 11.64 0.37
C GLU A 262 -18.53 11.13 0.61
N ARG A 263 -18.33 9.81 0.61
CA ARG A 263 -16.99 9.21 0.77
C ARG A 263 -16.07 9.53 -0.40
N PHE A 264 -16.58 9.54 -1.62
CA PHE A 264 -15.85 9.95 -2.81
C PHE A 264 -15.38 11.41 -2.72
N GLN A 265 -16.24 12.31 -2.28
CA GLN A 265 -15.89 13.73 -2.10
C GLN A 265 -14.76 13.91 -1.08
N VAL A 266 -14.75 13.13 0.01
CA VAL A 266 -13.63 13.14 0.96
C VAL A 266 -12.33 12.69 0.30
N CYS A 267 -12.34 11.62 -0.49
CA CYS A 267 -11.15 11.18 -1.24
C CYS A 267 -10.69 12.24 -2.25
N LEU A 268 -11.61 12.87 -2.97
CA LEU A 268 -11.30 13.91 -3.95
C LEU A 268 -10.73 15.18 -3.30
N ALA A 269 -11.26 15.58 -2.15
CA ALA A 269 -10.73 16.69 -1.37
C ALA A 269 -9.30 16.40 -0.89
N ALA A 270 -9.04 15.19 -0.40
CA ALA A 270 -7.69 14.77 -0.01
C ALA A 270 -6.71 14.78 -1.19
N LEU A 271 -7.10 14.25 -2.36
CA LEU A 271 -6.29 14.29 -3.58
C LEU A 271 -6.01 15.74 -4.03
N THR A 272 -7.02 16.59 -3.96
CA THR A 272 -6.90 18.03 -4.29
C THR A 272 -5.91 18.72 -3.36
N ARG A 273 -5.92 18.36 -2.07
CA ARG A 273 -4.97 18.88 -1.10
C ARG A 273 -3.55 18.35 -1.35
N MET A 274 -3.39 17.06 -1.63
CA MET A 274 -2.09 16.46 -1.95
C MET A 274 -1.48 17.03 -3.24
N LYS A 275 -2.31 17.41 -4.21
CA LYS A 275 -1.87 18.05 -5.47
C LYS A 275 -1.02 19.31 -5.23
N GLU A 276 -1.20 20.02 -4.13
CA GLU A 276 -0.42 21.23 -3.85
C GLU A 276 1.09 20.93 -3.72
N ASN A 277 1.47 19.80 -3.12
CA ASN A 277 2.87 19.36 -3.03
C ASN A 277 3.24 18.36 -4.11
N TRP A 278 2.27 17.58 -4.58
CA TRP A 278 2.45 16.49 -5.52
C TRP A 278 1.61 16.73 -6.77
N LYS A 279 1.91 17.84 -7.46
CA LYS A 279 1.09 18.37 -8.57
C LYS A 279 0.81 17.34 -9.66
N VAL A 280 1.88 16.79 -10.24
CA VAL A 280 1.78 15.87 -11.39
C VAL A 280 0.94 14.62 -11.09
N PRO A 281 1.21 13.83 -10.03
CA PRO A 281 0.42 12.62 -9.75
C PRO A 281 -0.97 12.97 -9.22
N GLY A 282 -1.13 14.06 -8.46
CA GLY A 282 -2.42 14.54 -8.00
C GLY A 282 -3.35 14.92 -9.16
N GLU A 283 -2.87 15.72 -10.12
CA GLU A 283 -3.62 16.10 -11.34
C GLU A 283 -3.99 14.88 -12.17
N ALA A 284 -3.06 13.96 -12.40
CA ALA A 284 -3.32 12.75 -13.17
C ALA A 284 -4.43 11.88 -12.55
N CYS A 285 -4.40 11.66 -11.22
CA CYS A 285 -5.41 10.89 -10.51
C CYS A 285 -6.79 11.59 -10.51
N ILE A 286 -6.82 12.91 -10.28
CA ILE A 286 -8.08 13.68 -10.31
C ILE A 286 -8.71 13.62 -11.70
N ASN A 287 -7.93 13.88 -12.76
CA ASN A 287 -8.42 13.83 -14.14
C ASN A 287 -8.93 12.43 -14.50
N PHE A 288 -8.24 11.38 -14.06
CA PHE A 288 -8.70 10.01 -14.26
C PHE A 288 -10.03 9.72 -13.54
N LEU A 289 -10.21 10.19 -12.31
CA LEU A 289 -11.49 10.06 -11.60
C LEU A 289 -12.62 10.82 -12.29
N ILE A 290 -12.34 12.02 -12.83
CA ILE A 290 -13.32 12.78 -13.62
C ILE A 290 -13.74 12.00 -14.86
N TYR A 291 -12.77 11.45 -15.59
CA TYR A 291 -13.01 10.62 -16.77
C TYR A 291 -13.84 9.38 -16.43
N VAL A 292 -13.51 8.66 -15.35
CA VAL A 292 -14.28 7.50 -14.90
C VAL A 292 -15.70 7.90 -14.53
N GLY A 293 -15.86 9.01 -13.80
CA GLY A 293 -17.17 9.52 -13.40
C GLY A 293 -18.09 9.80 -14.60
N GLN A 294 -17.54 10.46 -15.62
CA GLN A 294 -18.24 10.72 -16.88
C GLN A 294 -18.57 9.42 -17.64
N SER A 295 -17.59 8.51 -17.74
CA SER A 295 -17.73 7.25 -18.47
C SER A 295 -18.79 6.34 -17.85
N TRP A 296 -18.87 6.32 -16.52
CA TRP A 296 -19.85 5.51 -15.77
C TRP A 296 -21.17 6.25 -15.54
N LYS A 297 -21.31 7.48 -16.05
CA LYS A 297 -22.51 8.33 -15.90
C LYS A 297 -22.93 8.53 -14.45
N ILE A 298 -21.96 8.57 -13.53
CA ILE A 298 -22.20 8.91 -12.13
C ILE A 298 -22.09 10.43 -11.97
N THR A 299 -22.89 11.02 -11.10
CA THR A 299 -22.82 12.43 -10.71
C THR A 299 -22.14 12.55 -9.35
N PRO A 300 -20.80 12.71 -9.30
CA PRO A 300 -20.09 12.87 -8.04
C PRO A 300 -20.01 14.33 -7.56
N TRP A 301 -20.40 15.29 -8.40
CA TRP A 301 -20.38 16.75 -8.16
C TRP A 301 -21.72 17.26 -7.65
#